data_AF-A0A0H4P8W8-F1
#
_entry.id   AF-A0A0H4P8W8-F1
#
_cell.length_a   1.000
_cell.length_b   1.000
_cell.length_c   1.000
_cell.angle_alpha   90.00
_cell.angle_beta   90.00
_cell.angle_gamma   90.00
#
_symmetry.space_group_name_H-M   'P 1'
#
loop_
_entity.id
_entity.type
_entity.pdbx_description
1 polymer ?
#
loop_
_entity_poly.entity_id
_entity_poly.type
_entity_poly.pdbx_seq_one_letter_code
_entity_poly.pdbx_strand_id
1 'polypeptide(L)'
;MKATLTLLFLCFFHLPQASSQVQESGISNLFNIYSNYISDTRGQKCPMYPSCSHYSMQAFSQFGALKGALLTSDRLIRCGHEQSIYDLNWEKDEPKFEDFPNWGFSEDPLPKRYPSKFSQNVSFYNANNDTTFFLSLINSKDYESAIIEYKRMVHFGAKDQQSLILELNYLIALNAIGNYEKVIFHFENKLNEELKKEPEVILELADAWFRLNNFEKALSTLKTIDSTSYYYPHKNLFTGVAHAYMNNYEAAVTNFNQIDQDFIYADYAKSNIELIHGIAALKNKKPYVAGLLGLVPGGGYFYAGQNTTGITSLVLTGLLGYASYTSFKTKNHGVGILAGVFTLTFYSGSITGGINAIKRQNLNKEKKLKSKLLYITQ
;
A
#
# COMPACT_ATOMS: atom_id res chain seq x y z
N MET A 1 -22.75 44.45 -7.75
CA MET A 1 -21.44 43.77 -7.92
C MET A 1 -21.09 42.78 -6.80
N LYS A 2 -21.55 42.97 -5.54
CA LYS A 2 -21.32 41.99 -4.45
C LYS A 2 -22.25 40.76 -4.49
N ALA A 3 -23.47 40.86 -5.04
CA ALA A 3 -24.42 39.74 -5.07
C ALA A 3 -24.11 38.67 -6.14
N THR A 4 -23.48 39.04 -7.25
CA THR A 4 -23.13 38.11 -8.34
C THR A 4 -21.93 37.22 -8.01
N LEU A 5 -21.01 37.70 -7.16
CA LEU A 5 -19.85 36.93 -6.72
C LEU A 5 -20.23 35.86 -5.67
N THR A 6 -21.20 36.16 -4.81
CA THR A 6 -21.69 35.21 -3.79
C THR A 6 -22.54 34.09 -4.40
N LEU A 7 -23.29 34.36 -5.46
CA LEU A 7 -24.06 33.35 -6.20
C LEU A 7 -23.14 32.39 -6.99
N LEU A 8 -22.04 32.87 -7.56
CA LEU A 8 -21.00 32.01 -8.15
C LEU A 8 -20.29 31.14 -7.09
N PHE A 9 -20.11 31.66 -5.88
CA PHE A 9 -19.51 30.91 -4.76
C PHE A 9 -20.45 29.85 -4.18
N LEU A 10 -21.76 30.11 -4.13
CA LEU A 10 -22.77 29.16 -3.67
C LEU A 10 -23.09 28.07 -4.72
N CYS A 11 -23.03 28.38 -6.02
CA CYS A 11 -23.14 27.36 -7.06
C CYS A 11 -21.93 26.41 -7.13
N PHE A 12 -20.77 26.82 -6.61
CA PHE A 12 -19.58 25.95 -6.51
C PHE A 12 -19.66 24.92 -5.37
N PHE A 13 -20.44 25.21 -4.31
CA PHE A 13 -20.54 24.34 -3.12
C PHE A 13 -21.85 23.53 -3.04
N HIS A 14 -22.85 23.84 -3.86
CA HIS A 14 -24.12 23.10 -3.94
C HIS A 14 -24.41 22.62 -5.37
N LEU A 15 -23.48 21.87 -5.95
CA LEU A 15 -23.86 20.94 -7.02
C LEU A 15 -24.49 19.70 -6.36
N PRO A 16 -25.80 19.46 -6.55
CA PRO A 16 -26.39 18.21 -6.11
C PRO A 16 -25.67 17.06 -6.82
N GLN A 17 -25.35 16.00 -6.09
CA GLN A 17 -24.86 14.75 -6.66
C GLN A 17 -25.94 14.20 -7.61
N ALA A 18 -25.85 14.59 -8.88
CA ALA A 18 -26.70 14.06 -9.93
C ALA A 18 -26.40 12.55 -10.04
N SER A 19 -27.47 11.77 -9.88
CA SER A 19 -27.52 10.32 -9.95
C SER A 19 -26.70 9.73 -11.11
N SER A 20 -25.87 8.75 -10.77
CA SER A 20 -24.82 8.09 -11.55
C SER A 20 -25.27 7.24 -12.74
N GLN A 21 -26.56 7.07 -13.02
CA GLN A 21 -27.01 6.04 -13.98
C GLN A 21 -27.01 6.45 -15.46
N VAL A 22 -27.11 7.74 -15.80
CA VAL A 22 -27.19 8.18 -17.21
C VAL A 22 -25.80 8.41 -17.83
N GLN A 23 -24.78 8.65 -17.01
CA GLN A 23 -23.43 8.98 -17.46
C GLN A 23 -22.55 7.73 -17.68
N GLU A 24 -22.95 6.58 -17.15
CA GLU A 24 -22.24 5.30 -17.30
C GLU A 24 -22.24 4.80 -18.75
N SER A 25 -23.31 4.97 -19.53
CA SER A 25 -23.43 4.35 -20.86
C SER A 25 -22.55 5.02 -21.94
N GLY A 26 -22.49 6.35 -21.98
CA GLY A 26 -21.72 7.07 -23.00
C GLY A 26 -20.20 6.97 -22.78
N ILE A 27 -19.76 7.08 -21.53
CA ILE A 27 -18.32 7.04 -21.20
C ILE A 27 -17.79 5.60 -21.28
N SER A 28 -18.52 4.61 -20.77
CA SER A 28 -18.11 3.19 -20.88
C SER A 28 -18.01 2.74 -22.35
N ASN A 29 -18.95 3.15 -23.20
CA ASN A 29 -18.90 2.84 -24.63
C ASN A 29 -17.67 3.45 -25.32
N LEU A 30 -17.28 4.68 -24.97
CA LEU A 30 -16.06 5.30 -25.51
C LEU A 30 -14.80 4.54 -25.07
N PHE A 31 -14.76 4.08 -23.81
CA PHE A 31 -13.65 3.27 -23.31
C PHE A 31 -13.58 1.90 -23.97
N ASN A 32 -14.71 1.22 -24.18
CA ASN A 32 -14.78 -0.05 -24.89
C ASN A 32 -14.31 0.06 -26.34
N ILE A 33 -14.65 1.17 -27.03
CA ILE A 33 -14.16 1.43 -28.38
C ILE A 33 -12.63 1.63 -28.36
N TYR A 34 -12.12 2.42 -27.42
CA TYR A 34 -10.68 2.63 -27.28
C TYR A 34 -9.92 1.33 -26.94
N SER A 35 -10.41 0.51 -26.01
CA SER A 35 -9.76 -0.74 -25.61
C SER A 35 -9.82 -1.82 -26.69
N ASN A 36 -10.90 -1.90 -27.45
CA ASN A 36 -11.09 -2.99 -28.40
C ASN A 36 -10.50 -2.68 -29.77
N TYR A 37 -10.32 -1.40 -30.12
CA TYR A 37 -9.90 -1.01 -31.47
C TYR A 37 -8.62 -0.18 -31.54
N ILE A 38 -8.21 0.48 -30.45
CA ILE A 38 -7.08 1.43 -30.47
C ILE A 38 -5.90 0.94 -29.64
N SER A 39 -6.11 0.32 -28.47
CA SER A 39 -4.99 -0.01 -27.57
C SER A 39 -4.00 -1.03 -28.15
N ASP A 40 -4.45 -1.97 -28.97
CA ASP A 40 -3.58 -2.99 -29.60
C ASP A 40 -2.61 -2.41 -30.63
N THR A 41 -2.88 -1.20 -31.14
CA THR A 41 -1.99 -0.54 -32.12
C THR A 41 -0.76 0.11 -31.50
N ARG A 42 -0.68 0.18 -30.16
CA ARG A 42 0.47 0.74 -29.45
C ARG A 42 1.48 -0.35 -29.12
N GLY A 43 2.62 -0.35 -29.81
CA GLY A 43 3.72 -1.30 -29.56
C GLY A 43 4.37 -1.20 -28.17
N GLN A 44 4.08 -0.15 -27.38
CA GLN A 44 4.53 -0.02 -25.99
C GLN A 44 3.35 -0.09 -25.02
N LYS A 45 3.41 -1.06 -24.10
CA LYS A 45 2.45 -1.20 -23.00
C LYS A 45 2.72 -0.13 -21.93
N CYS A 46 1.66 0.31 -21.26
CA CYS A 46 1.78 1.25 -20.14
C CYS A 46 2.67 0.65 -19.04
N PRO A 47 3.68 1.38 -18.52
CA PRO A 47 4.56 0.89 -17.47
C PRO A 47 3.93 0.97 -16.08
N MET A 48 2.75 1.59 -15.95
CA MET A 48 2.06 1.78 -14.68
C MET A 48 0.96 0.73 -14.47
N TYR A 49 0.69 0.37 -13.21
CA TYR A 49 -0.45 -0.44 -12.80
C TYR A 49 -1.33 0.29 -11.78
N PRO A 50 -2.67 0.32 -11.95
CA PRO A 50 -3.37 -0.04 -13.18
C PRO A 50 -2.93 0.86 -14.35
N SER A 51 -3.13 0.40 -15.59
CA SER A 51 -2.75 1.16 -16.79
C SER A 51 -3.41 2.54 -16.82
N CYS A 52 -2.76 3.52 -17.46
CA CYS A 52 -3.26 4.91 -17.51
C CYS A 52 -4.71 4.98 -18.08
N SER A 53 -5.12 4.09 -18.99
CA SER A 53 -6.51 3.98 -19.47
C SER A 53 -7.46 3.37 -18.44
N HIS A 54 -7.08 2.28 -17.77
CA HIS A 54 -7.91 1.64 -16.75
C HIS A 54 -8.11 2.57 -15.54
N TYR A 55 -7.05 3.26 -15.11
CA TYR A 55 -7.13 4.32 -14.11
C TYR A 55 -8.13 5.42 -14.51
N SER A 56 -8.08 5.87 -15.77
CA SER A 56 -8.98 6.92 -16.26
C SER A 56 -10.43 6.46 -16.22
N MET A 57 -10.71 5.25 -16.69
CA MET A 57 -12.03 4.64 -16.66
C MET A 57 -12.59 4.59 -15.23
N GLN A 58 -11.78 4.14 -14.27
CA GLN A 58 -12.16 4.14 -12.86
C GLN A 58 -12.42 5.56 -12.32
N ALA A 59 -11.55 6.52 -12.64
CA ALA A 59 -11.71 7.89 -12.18
C ALA A 59 -12.98 8.54 -12.71
N PHE A 60 -13.33 8.30 -13.98
CA PHE A 60 -14.57 8.79 -14.59
C PHE A 60 -15.81 8.10 -14.02
N SER A 61 -15.77 6.78 -13.83
CA SER A 61 -16.87 6.01 -13.22
C SER A 61 -17.15 6.48 -11.79
N GLN A 62 -16.10 6.67 -10.99
CA GLN A 62 -16.25 7.01 -9.58
C GLN A 62 -16.61 8.48 -9.32
N PHE A 63 -16.09 9.41 -10.13
CA PHE A 63 -16.17 10.84 -9.83
C PHE A 63 -16.82 11.69 -10.91
N GLY A 64 -17.33 11.08 -11.98
CA GLY A 64 -17.92 11.78 -13.11
C GLY A 64 -16.91 12.54 -13.98
N ALA A 65 -17.41 13.26 -14.98
CA ALA A 65 -16.59 13.87 -16.03
C ALA A 65 -15.53 14.86 -15.51
N LEU A 66 -15.91 15.79 -14.62
CA LEU A 66 -15.01 16.88 -14.23
C LEU A 66 -13.84 16.37 -13.39
N LYS A 67 -14.13 15.73 -12.26
CA LYS A 67 -13.08 15.21 -11.37
C LYS A 67 -12.35 14.03 -11.99
N GLY A 68 -13.03 13.18 -12.77
CA GLY A 68 -12.41 12.13 -13.56
C GLY A 68 -11.38 12.68 -14.57
N ALA A 69 -11.70 13.78 -15.26
CA ALA A 69 -10.78 14.43 -16.19
C ALA A 69 -9.55 15.03 -15.50
N LEU A 70 -9.71 15.63 -14.31
CA LEU A 70 -8.59 16.17 -13.53
C LEU A 70 -7.63 15.07 -13.04
N LEU A 71 -8.17 13.95 -12.55
CA LEU A 71 -7.38 12.81 -12.09
C LEU A 71 -6.68 12.12 -13.28
N THR A 72 -7.39 12.01 -14.40
CA THR A 72 -6.84 11.47 -15.65
C THR A 72 -5.70 12.34 -16.17
N SER A 73 -5.85 13.67 -16.17
CA SER A 73 -4.79 14.56 -16.64
C SER A 73 -3.56 14.53 -15.72
N ASP A 74 -3.71 14.54 -14.39
CA ASP A 74 -2.58 14.27 -13.47
C ASP A 74 -1.89 12.94 -13.79
N ARG A 75 -2.67 11.86 -13.97
CA ARG A 75 -2.14 10.53 -14.29
C ARG A 75 -1.34 10.53 -15.59
N LEU A 76 -1.82 11.20 -16.64
CA LEU A 76 -1.14 11.26 -17.93
C LEU A 76 0.15 12.09 -17.87
N ILE A 77 0.17 13.21 -17.13
CA ILE A 77 1.37 14.06 -16.99
C ILE A 77 2.54 13.28 -16.36
N ARG A 78 2.26 12.36 -15.43
CA ARG A 78 3.28 11.60 -14.69
C ARG A 78 3.49 10.15 -15.19
N CYS A 79 2.70 9.70 -16.15
CA CYS A 79 2.75 8.33 -16.67
C CYS A 79 4.16 8.06 -17.24
N GLY A 80 4.90 7.12 -16.65
CA GLY A 80 6.26 6.76 -17.10
C GLY A 80 7.40 7.63 -16.57
N HIS A 81 7.14 8.57 -15.65
CA HIS A 81 8.15 9.42 -15.02
C HIS A 81 8.37 9.07 -13.54
N GLU A 82 9.50 9.50 -12.98
CA GLU A 82 9.89 9.33 -11.57
C GLU A 82 9.60 7.94 -10.97
N GLN A 83 10.07 6.91 -11.67
CA GLN A 83 9.91 5.49 -11.32
C GLN A 83 10.30 5.16 -9.87
N SER A 84 11.27 5.88 -9.29
CA SER A 84 11.73 5.71 -7.91
C SER A 84 10.70 6.04 -6.83
N ILE A 85 9.56 6.64 -7.21
CA ILE A 85 8.49 7.05 -6.29
C ILE A 85 7.45 5.93 -6.11
N TYR A 86 7.34 5.04 -7.09
CA TYR A 86 6.35 3.98 -7.13
C TYR A 86 6.96 2.66 -6.65
N ASP A 87 6.14 1.84 -5.99
CA ASP A 87 6.53 0.47 -5.66
C ASP A 87 6.61 -0.33 -6.98
N LEU A 88 7.62 -1.18 -7.13
CA LEU A 88 7.80 -2.04 -8.29
C LEU A 88 7.10 -3.37 -8.05
N ASN A 89 6.25 -3.79 -8.99
CA ASN A 89 5.65 -5.11 -8.97
C ASN A 89 5.70 -5.81 -10.33
N TRP A 90 5.35 -7.09 -10.35
CA TRP A 90 5.41 -7.95 -11.53
C TRP A 90 4.01 -8.40 -11.92
N GLU A 91 3.57 -8.02 -13.12
CA GLU A 91 2.33 -8.49 -13.71
C GLU A 91 2.67 -9.30 -14.96
N LYS A 92 2.39 -10.62 -14.96
CA LYS A 92 2.68 -11.53 -16.08
C LYS A 92 4.12 -11.39 -16.59
N ASP A 93 5.08 -11.45 -15.66
CA ASP A 93 6.52 -11.32 -15.90
C ASP A 93 6.99 -9.95 -16.46
N GLU A 94 6.13 -8.95 -16.48
CA GLU A 94 6.50 -7.56 -16.82
C GLU A 94 6.56 -6.68 -15.56
N PRO A 95 7.62 -5.86 -15.40
CA PRO A 95 7.68 -4.89 -14.32
C PRO A 95 6.64 -3.78 -14.53
N LYS A 96 5.85 -3.50 -13.49
CA LYS A 96 4.90 -2.39 -13.43
C LYS A 96 5.15 -1.53 -12.20
N PHE A 97 4.96 -0.23 -12.36
CA PHE A 97 4.98 0.74 -11.27
C PHE A 97 3.60 0.90 -10.67
N GLU A 98 3.46 0.56 -9.41
CA GLU A 98 2.20 0.62 -8.68
C GLU A 98 1.80 2.05 -8.35
N ASP A 99 0.59 2.41 -8.76
CA ASP A 99 -0.02 3.68 -8.41
C ASP A 99 -1.53 3.50 -8.24
N PHE A 100 -1.88 2.81 -7.17
CA PHE A 100 -3.28 2.59 -6.85
C PHE A 100 -3.98 3.89 -6.44
N PRO A 101 -5.19 4.13 -6.95
CA PRO A 101 -6.02 5.21 -6.48
C PRO A 101 -6.39 5.01 -5.00
N ASN A 102 -6.36 6.08 -4.21
CA ASN A 102 -6.70 6.03 -2.78
C ASN A 102 -8.21 5.99 -2.49
N TRP A 103 -9.06 5.72 -3.49
CA TRP A 103 -10.53 5.77 -3.40
C TRP A 103 -11.23 4.44 -3.70
N GLY A 104 -10.57 3.32 -3.42
CA GLY A 104 -11.28 2.07 -3.10
C GLY A 104 -11.51 1.10 -4.25
N PHE A 105 -10.43 0.56 -4.82
CA PHE A 105 -10.47 -0.79 -5.37
C PHE A 105 -9.24 -1.55 -4.85
N SER A 106 -9.49 -2.55 -4.01
CA SER A 106 -8.54 -3.61 -3.68
C SER A 106 -8.56 -4.61 -4.83
N GLU A 107 -7.77 -4.36 -5.87
CA GLU A 107 -6.97 -5.49 -6.31
C GLU A 107 -5.92 -5.60 -5.22
N ASP A 108 -5.96 -6.71 -4.47
CA ASP A 108 -5.04 -6.96 -3.36
C ASP A 108 -3.66 -6.45 -3.77
N PRO A 109 -3.01 -5.58 -2.97
CA PRO A 109 -1.64 -5.21 -3.27
C PRO A 109 -0.90 -6.52 -3.50
N LEU A 110 -0.48 -6.73 -4.75
CA LEU A 110 0.16 -7.95 -5.23
C LEU A 110 1.06 -8.47 -4.12
N PRO A 111 0.88 -9.73 -3.68
CA PRO A 111 1.30 -10.19 -2.36
C PRO A 111 2.71 -9.70 -2.09
N LYS A 112 2.85 -8.71 -1.21
CA LYS A 112 4.16 -8.18 -0.86
C LYS A 112 4.90 -9.37 -0.26
N ARG A 113 5.88 -9.90 -1.00
CA ARG A 113 6.82 -10.90 -0.48
C ARG A 113 7.62 -10.17 0.58
N TYR A 114 7.14 -10.22 1.82
CA TYR A 114 7.91 -9.72 2.95
C TYR A 114 9.18 -10.56 3.04
N PRO A 115 10.33 -9.96 3.40
CA PRO A 115 11.52 -10.74 3.69
C PRO A 115 11.15 -11.80 4.73
N SER A 116 11.48 -13.05 4.40
CA SER A 116 11.22 -14.20 5.25
C SER A 116 11.85 -13.96 6.62
N LYS A 117 11.03 -14.06 7.68
CA LYS A 117 11.57 -14.15 9.03
C LYS A 117 12.24 -15.52 9.19
N PHE A 118 13.38 -15.51 9.85
CA PHE A 118 14.23 -16.68 10.06
C PHE A 118 13.62 -17.56 11.16
N SER A 119 13.42 -18.85 10.88
CA SER A 119 13.22 -19.83 11.97
C SER A 119 14.57 -20.12 12.61
N GLN A 120 14.57 -20.28 13.93
CA GLN A 120 15.76 -20.73 14.64
C GLN A 120 16.09 -22.18 14.23
N ASN A 121 17.39 -22.49 14.24
CA ASN A 121 17.89 -23.85 14.10
C ASN A 121 17.26 -24.71 15.21
N VAL A 122 16.29 -25.55 14.86
CA VAL A 122 15.78 -26.56 15.80
C VAL A 122 16.94 -27.54 16.01
N SER A 123 17.56 -27.52 17.19
CA SER A 123 18.59 -28.49 17.56
C SER A 123 18.02 -29.88 17.35
N PHE A 124 18.73 -30.72 16.60
CA PHE A 124 18.35 -32.10 16.30
C PHE A 124 18.20 -32.88 17.62
N TYR A 125 16.99 -32.94 18.17
CA TYR A 125 16.69 -33.96 19.14
C TYR A 125 16.59 -35.26 18.35
N ASN A 126 17.59 -36.10 18.58
CA ASN A 126 17.82 -37.38 17.94
C ASN A 126 16.67 -38.33 18.30
N ALA A 127 15.54 -38.20 17.61
CA ALA A 127 14.41 -39.09 17.73
C ALA A 127 14.13 -39.65 16.34
N ASN A 128 14.17 -40.97 16.20
CA ASN A 128 13.75 -41.71 15.02
C ASN A 128 12.23 -41.56 14.81
N ASN A 129 11.75 -40.35 14.53
CA ASN A 129 10.33 -40.00 14.45
C ASN A 129 9.98 -39.37 13.09
N ASP A 130 8.70 -39.48 12.73
CA ASP A 130 8.10 -38.99 11.48
C ASP A 130 8.20 -37.45 11.27
N THR A 131 8.58 -36.68 12.28
CA THR A 131 8.72 -35.20 12.23
C THR A 131 10.08 -34.72 11.72
N THR A 132 11.09 -35.60 11.65
CA THR A 132 12.48 -35.21 11.35
C THR A 132 12.62 -34.57 9.98
N PHE A 133 11.93 -35.12 8.97
CA PHE A 133 11.97 -34.59 7.61
C PHE A 133 11.25 -33.23 7.51
N PHE A 134 10.10 -33.08 8.17
CA PHE A 134 9.43 -31.79 8.27
C PHE A 134 10.33 -30.71 8.87
N LEU A 135 10.97 -31.00 10.01
CA LEU A 135 11.86 -30.05 10.68
C LEU A 135 13.11 -29.73 9.86
N SER A 136 13.64 -30.70 9.08
CA SER A 136 14.76 -30.42 8.20
C SER A 136 14.39 -29.47 7.05
N LEU A 137 13.15 -29.58 6.53
CA LEU A 137 12.61 -28.64 5.54
C LEU A 137 12.40 -27.24 6.11
N ILE A 138 11.92 -27.14 7.36
CA ILE A 138 11.82 -25.86 8.07
C ILE A 138 13.20 -25.21 8.22
N ASN A 139 14.19 -25.98 8.69
CA ASN A 139 15.57 -25.51 8.86
C ASN A 139 16.23 -25.13 7.51
N SER A 140 15.91 -25.85 6.43
CA SER A 140 16.38 -25.51 5.07
C SER A 140 15.60 -24.35 4.43
N LYS A 141 14.55 -23.85 5.09
CA LYS A 141 13.64 -22.79 4.62
C LYS A 141 12.83 -23.17 3.40
N ASP A 142 12.70 -24.47 3.12
CA ASP A 142 11.80 -24.99 2.10
C ASP A 142 10.38 -25.11 2.69
N TYR A 143 9.77 -23.95 2.94
CA TYR A 143 8.46 -23.85 3.59
C TYR A 143 7.34 -24.46 2.76
N GLU A 144 7.42 -24.39 1.42
CA GLU A 144 6.43 -25.00 0.55
C GLU A 144 6.43 -26.52 0.69
N SER A 145 7.62 -27.15 0.63
CA SER A 145 7.76 -28.58 0.88
C SER A 145 7.39 -28.94 2.31
N ALA A 146 7.78 -28.13 3.31
CA ALA A 146 7.43 -28.37 4.71
C ALA A 146 5.91 -28.40 4.92
N ILE A 147 5.17 -27.50 4.28
CA ILE A 147 3.70 -27.46 4.33
C ILE A 147 3.08 -28.71 3.70
N ILE A 148 3.64 -29.20 2.60
CA ILE A 148 3.19 -30.46 1.98
C ILE A 148 3.45 -31.63 2.93
N GLU A 149 4.62 -31.66 3.55
CA GLU A 149 5.00 -32.71 4.49
C GLU A 149 4.11 -32.70 5.75
N TYR A 150 3.83 -31.52 6.33
CA TYR A 150 2.87 -31.39 7.42
C TYR A 150 1.50 -31.99 7.04
N LYS A 151 0.98 -31.65 5.85
CA LYS A 151 -0.30 -32.21 5.37
C LYS A 151 -0.25 -33.72 5.22
N ARG A 152 0.87 -34.27 4.73
CA ARG A 152 1.09 -35.71 4.62
C ARG A 152 1.03 -36.36 6.00
N MET A 153 1.74 -35.82 6.98
CA MET A 153 1.78 -36.32 8.36
C MET A 153 0.40 -36.27 9.04
N VAL A 154 -0.35 -35.17 8.84
CA VAL A 154 -1.72 -35.05 9.35
C VAL A 154 -2.65 -36.07 8.69
N HIS A 155 -2.53 -36.27 7.37
CA HIS A 155 -3.37 -37.20 6.62
C HIS A 155 -3.18 -38.67 7.04
N PHE A 156 -1.94 -39.11 7.24
CA PHE A 156 -1.63 -40.51 7.57
C PHE A 156 -1.71 -40.84 9.07
N GLY A 157 -2.22 -39.92 9.91
CA GLY A 157 -2.62 -40.25 11.27
C GLY A 157 -1.48 -40.49 12.25
N ALA A 158 -0.41 -39.68 12.21
CA ALA A 158 0.64 -39.69 13.24
C ALA A 158 0.00 -39.38 14.61
N LYS A 159 -0.37 -40.41 15.38
CA LYS A 159 -1.32 -40.38 16.51
C LYS A 159 -0.97 -39.47 17.71
N ASP A 160 0.20 -38.83 17.76
CA ASP A 160 0.61 -37.82 18.77
C ASP A 160 0.45 -36.38 18.24
N GLN A 161 -0.66 -36.14 17.54
CA GLN A 161 -0.72 -35.35 16.31
C GLN A 161 -0.74 -33.81 16.43
N GLN A 162 -0.77 -33.25 17.64
CA GLN A 162 -0.75 -31.80 17.86
C GLN A 162 0.32 -31.43 18.86
N SER A 163 1.56 -31.83 18.59
CA SER A 163 2.69 -31.27 19.33
C SER A 163 2.81 -29.77 19.02
N LEU A 164 3.07 -28.95 20.04
CA LEU A 164 3.32 -27.52 19.89
C LEU A 164 4.37 -27.26 18.80
N ILE A 165 5.44 -28.06 18.77
CA ILE A 165 6.52 -27.96 17.78
C ILE A 165 5.99 -28.10 16.35
N LEU A 166 5.16 -29.10 16.06
CA LEU A 166 4.66 -29.33 14.71
C LEU A 166 3.70 -28.21 14.27
N GLU A 167 2.74 -27.87 15.12
CA GLU A 167 1.71 -26.86 14.83
C GLU A 167 2.32 -25.47 14.70
N LEU A 168 3.19 -25.07 15.62
CA LEU A 168 3.87 -23.78 15.58
C LEU A 168 4.70 -23.64 14.30
N ASN A 169 5.52 -24.64 13.97
CA ASN A 169 6.35 -24.58 12.76
C ASN A 169 5.53 -24.60 11.46
N TYR A 170 4.34 -25.22 11.46
CA TYR A 170 3.42 -25.11 10.34
C TYR A 170 2.87 -23.68 10.19
N LEU A 171 2.49 -23.02 11.29
CA LEU A 171 2.05 -21.62 11.27
C LEU A 171 3.18 -20.68 10.81
N ILE A 172 4.41 -20.88 11.29
CA ILE A 172 5.60 -20.14 10.83
C ILE A 172 5.77 -20.32 9.31
N ALA A 173 5.69 -21.55 8.80
CA ALA A 173 5.85 -21.81 7.37
C ALA A 173 4.78 -21.09 6.55
N LEU A 174 3.52 -21.10 7.00
CA LEU A 174 2.43 -20.37 6.36
C LEU A 174 2.67 -18.85 6.37
N ASN A 175 3.08 -18.28 7.51
CA ASN A 175 3.44 -16.87 7.62
C ASN A 175 4.60 -16.51 6.69
N ALA A 176 5.63 -17.36 6.60
CA ALA A 176 6.81 -17.12 5.78
C ALA A 176 6.51 -17.07 4.28
N ILE A 177 5.55 -17.86 3.80
CA ILE A 177 5.11 -17.83 2.38
C ILE A 177 4.00 -16.82 2.10
N GLY A 178 3.56 -16.06 3.12
CA GLY A 178 2.54 -15.02 2.96
C GLY A 178 1.09 -15.52 3.04
N ASN A 179 0.84 -16.76 3.48
CA ASN A 179 -0.49 -17.34 3.60
C ASN A 179 -1.15 -17.01 4.96
N TYR A 180 -1.25 -15.73 5.30
CA TYR A 180 -1.74 -15.24 6.61
C TYR A 180 -3.18 -15.66 6.91
N GLU A 181 -4.04 -15.69 5.90
CA GLU A 181 -5.44 -16.11 6.06
C GLU A 181 -5.54 -17.59 6.46
N LYS A 182 -4.62 -18.43 5.97
CA LYS A 182 -4.56 -19.85 6.35
C LYS A 182 -4.08 -20.02 7.79
N VAL A 183 -3.19 -19.15 8.29
CA VAL A 183 -2.79 -19.13 9.70
C VAL A 183 -4.01 -18.90 10.58
N ILE A 184 -4.81 -17.88 10.27
CA ILE A 184 -6.03 -17.54 11.01
C ILE A 184 -7.05 -18.68 10.92
N PHE A 185 -7.32 -19.20 9.71
CA PHE A 185 -8.25 -20.31 9.52
C PHE A 185 -7.84 -21.56 10.31
N HIS A 186 -6.55 -21.90 10.27
CA HIS A 186 -6.02 -23.07 10.98
C HIS A 186 -6.10 -22.88 12.50
N PHE A 187 -5.73 -21.71 13.00
CA PHE A 187 -5.85 -21.36 14.42
C PHE A 187 -7.31 -21.46 14.89
N GLU A 188 -8.27 -20.92 14.13
CA GLU A 188 -9.67 -20.91 14.55
C GLU A 188 -10.32 -22.31 14.48
N ASN A 189 -10.03 -23.09 13.44
CA ASN A 189 -10.83 -24.27 13.08
C ASN A 189 -10.12 -25.62 13.25
N LYS A 190 -8.79 -25.65 13.42
CA LYS A 190 -7.99 -26.90 13.40
C LYS A 190 -7.15 -27.11 14.64
N LEU A 191 -6.63 -26.02 15.20
CA LEU A 191 -5.76 -26.06 16.37
C LEU A 191 -6.55 -26.41 17.66
N ASN A 192 -5.99 -27.25 18.53
CA ASN A 192 -6.55 -27.57 19.84
C ASN A 192 -6.55 -26.35 20.78
N GLU A 193 -7.56 -26.26 21.65
CA GLU A 193 -7.76 -25.17 22.61
C GLU A 193 -6.61 -24.99 23.61
N GLU A 194 -5.84 -26.05 23.89
CA GLU A 194 -4.63 -25.96 24.70
C GLU A 194 -3.54 -25.15 24.00
N LEU A 195 -3.22 -25.50 22.75
CA LEU A 195 -2.19 -24.83 21.96
C LEU A 195 -2.56 -23.38 21.60
N LYS A 196 -3.85 -23.04 21.55
CA LYS A 196 -4.30 -21.65 21.32
C LYS A 196 -3.85 -20.68 22.42
N LYS A 197 -3.52 -21.20 23.61
CA LYS A 197 -3.05 -20.41 24.75
C LYS A 197 -1.53 -20.24 24.78
N GLU A 198 -0.80 -20.97 23.94
CA GLU A 198 0.65 -20.92 23.91
C GLU A 198 1.13 -19.55 23.36
N PRO A 199 1.99 -18.82 24.09
CA PRO A 199 2.40 -17.47 23.70
C PRO A 199 3.05 -17.39 22.31
N GLU A 200 3.80 -18.41 21.90
CA GLU A 200 4.43 -18.49 20.57
C GLU A 200 3.40 -18.56 19.45
N VAL A 201 2.35 -19.37 19.64
CA VAL A 201 1.23 -19.48 18.69
C VAL A 201 0.48 -18.14 18.62
N ILE A 202 0.26 -17.49 19.76
CA ILE A 202 -0.40 -16.18 19.83
C ILE A 202 0.43 -15.11 19.10
N LEU A 203 1.76 -15.12 19.24
CA LEU A 203 2.67 -14.21 18.53
C LEU A 203 2.61 -14.42 17.01
N GLU A 204 2.58 -15.67 16.55
CA GLU A 204 2.45 -16.01 15.12
C GLU A 204 1.08 -15.60 14.54
N LEU A 205 0.00 -15.77 15.31
CA LEU A 205 -1.32 -15.29 14.92
C LEU A 205 -1.38 -13.77 14.86
N ALA A 206 -0.76 -13.08 15.82
CA ALA A 206 -0.66 -11.62 15.81
C ALA A 206 0.13 -11.11 14.60
N ASP A 207 1.20 -11.81 14.18
CA ASP A 207 1.94 -11.50 12.95
C ASP A 207 1.09 -11.64 11.69
N ALA A 208 0.28 -12.70 11.62
CA ALA A 208 -0.66 -12.88 10.51
C ALA A 208 -1.65 -11.71 10.41
N TRP A 209 -2.28 -11.31 11.52
CA TRP A 209 -3.18 -10.15 11.54
C TRP A 209 -2.46 -8.84 11.20
N PHE A 210 -1.25 -8.64 11.72
CA PHE A 210 -0.45 -7.46 11.45
C PHE A 210 -0.10 -7.34 9.96
N ARG A 211 0.29 -8.46 9.32
CA ARG A 211 0.65 -8.49 7.88
C ARG A 211 -0.55 -8.29 6.96
N LEU A 212 -1.75 -8.61 7.44
CA LEU A 212 -3.03 -8.24 6.82
C LEU A 212 -3.45 -6.79 7.10
N ASN A 213 -2.58 -5.97 7.70
CA ASN A 213 -2.85 -4.59 8.15
C ASN A 213 -4.00 -4.47 9.17
N ASN A 214 -4.38 -5.56 9.83
CA ASN A 214 -5.40 -5.55 10.89
C ASN A 214 -4.72 -5.39 12.27
N PHE A 215 -4.20 -4.19 12.52
CA PHE A 215 -3.44 -3.89 13.74
C PHE A 215 -4.29 -4.01 15.01
N GLU A 216 -5.57 -3.70 14.95
CA GLU A 216 -6.48 -3.82 16.09
C GLU A 216 -6.64 -5.27 16.53
N LYS A 217 -6.86 -6.20 15.59
CA LYS A 217 -6.92 -7.62 15.90
C LYS A 217 -5.58 -8.14 16.40
N ALA A 218 -4.47 -7.76 15.77
CA ALA A 218 -3.13 -8.14 16.23
C ALA A 218 -2.89 -7.73 17.69
N LEU A 219 -3.21 -6.49 18.04
CA LEU A 219 -3.11 -5.98 19.42
C LEU A 219 -4.07 -6.72 20.37
N SER A 220 -5.29 -7.04 19.93
CA SER A 220 -6.25 -7.79 20.76
C SER A 220 -5.77 -9.21 21.07
N THR A 221 -5.16 -9.88 20.08
CA THR A 221 -4.57 -11.22 20.22
C THR A 221 -3.44 -11.21 21.24
N LEU A 222 -2.56 -10.21 21.20
CA LEU A 222 -1.41 -10.12 22.12
C LEU A 222 -1.80 -9.87 23.59
N LYS A 223 -3.02 -9.39 23.88
CA LYS A 223 -3.46 -9.13 25.26
C LYS A 223 -3.53 -10.39 26.11
N THR A 224 -3.67 -11.56 25.49
CA THR A 224 -3.73 -12.85 26.20
C THR A 224 -2.40 -13.27 26.81
N ILE A 225 -1.28 -12.70 26.35
CA ILE A 225 0.05 -12.93 26.93
C ILE A 225 0.20 -12.07 28.20
N ASP A 226 0.32 -12.71 29.35
CA ASP A 226 0.48 -12.04 30.65
C ASP A 226 1.91 -11.53 30.90
N SER A 227 2.09 -10.73 31.97
CA SER A 227 3.37 -10.16 32.36
C SER A 227 4.34 -11.14 33.02
N THR A 228 3.87 -12.34 33.38
CA THR A 228 4.70 -13.40 33.96
C THR A 228 5.31 -14.32 32.90
N SER A 229 4.80 -14.26 31.67
CA SER A 229 5.29 -15.02 30.54
C SER A 229 6.72 -14.62 30.14
N TYR A 230 7.54 -15.62 29.83
CA TYR A 230 8.85 -15.43 29.19
C TYR A 230 8.75 -14.61 27.88
N TYR A 231 7.61 -14.69 27.19
CA TYR A 231 7.36 -13.99 25.94
C TYR A 231 6.81 -12.57 26.11
N TYR A 232 6.70 -12.07 27.35
CA TYR A 232 6.21 -10.72 27.61
C TYR A 232 7.06 -9.61 26.93
N PRO A 233 8.41 -9.68 26.89
CA PRO A 233 9.21 -8.74 26.11
C PRO A 233 8.95 -8.80 24.60
N HIS A 234 8.73 -10.00 24.03
CA HIS A 234 8.34 -10.18 22.62
C HIS A 234 7.00 -9.51 22.32
N LYS A 235 6.02 -9.74 23.20
CA LYS A 235 4.70 -9.08 23.14
C LYS A 235 4.85 -7.56 23.17
N ASN A 236 5.63 -6.99 24.08
CA ASN A 236 5.82 -5.55 24.19
C ASN A 236 6.53 -4.97 22.95
N LEU A 237 7.54 -5.67 22.44
CA LEU A 237 8.22 -5.28 21.21
C LEU A 237 7.26 -5.26 20.02
N PHE A 238 6.46 -6.32 19.85
CA PHE A 238 5.47 -6.39 18.79
C PHE A 238 4.39 -5.31 18.95
N THR A 239 3.85 -5.16 20.16
CA THR A 239 2.81 -4.17 20.50
C THR A 239 3.28 -2.75 20.19
N GLY A 240 4.54 -2.43 20.52
CA GLY A 240 5.15 -1.15 20.20
C GLY A 240 5.20 -0.89 18.69
N VAL A 241 5.60 -1.90 17.90
CA VAL A 241 5.60 -1.79 16.43
C VAL A 241 4.17 -1.63 15.88
N ALA A 242 3.20 -2.41 16.36
CA ALA A 242 1.80 -2.28 15.96
C ALA A 242 1.24 -0.87 16.24
N HIS A 243 1.50 -0.31 17.42
CA HIS A 243 1.12 1.07 17.75
C HIS A 243 1.80 2.11 16.85
N ALA A 244 3.08 1.92 16.51
CA ALA A 244 3.79 2.81 15.60
C ALA A 244 3.15 2.81 14.20
N TYR A 245 2.74 1.65 13.69
CA TYR A 245 2.01 1.54 12.42
C TYR A 245 0.67 2.29 12.46
N MET A 246 -0.02 2.26 13.60
CA MET A 246 -1.25 3.02 13.87
C MET A 246 -1.05 4.52 14.17
N ASN A 247 0.17 5.07 14.05
CA ASN A 247 0.53 6.45 14.41
C ASN A 247 0.42 6.78 15.91
N ASN A 248 0.26 5.80 16.78
CA ASN A 248 0.24 6.00 18.22
C ASN A 248 1.67 5.89 18.78
N TYR A 249 2.49 6.90 18.49
CA TYR A 249 3.91 6.90 18.81
C TYR A 249 4.20 6.94 20.32
N GLU A 250 3.34 7.58 21.12
CA GLU A 250 3.47 7.61 22.58
C GLU A 250 3.26 6.21 23.19
N ALA A 251 2.20 5.51 22.78
CA ALA A 251 1.97 4.14 23.22
C ALA A 251 3.09 3.19 22.73
N ALA A 252 3.60 3.42 21.52
CA ALA A 252 4.71 2.63 20.99
C ALA A 252 5.98 2.75 21.85
N VAL A 253 6.41 3.98 22.15
CA VAL A 253 7.57 4.25 23.01
C VAL A 253 7.35 3.72 24.42
N THR A 254 6.14 3.85 24.96
CA THR A 254 5.80 3.31 26.28
C THR A 254 6.00 1.79 26.33
N ASN A 255 5.57 1.06 25.31
CA ASN A 255 5.78 -0.40 25.24
C ASN A 255 7.25 -0.76 25.08
N PHE A 256 8.01 -0.02 24.26
CA PHE A 256 9.45 -0.28 24.10
C PHE A 256 10.24 -0.03 25.39
N ASN A 257 9.86 0.96 26.18
CA ASN A 257 10.49 1.26 27.47
C ASN A 257 10.20 0.21 28.55
N GLN A 258 9.21 -0.68 28.36
CA GLN A 258 8.93 -1.79 29.27
C GLN A 258 9.83 -3.01 29.03
N ILE A 259 10.69 -2.98 28.01
CA ILE A 259 11.58 -4.08 27.65
C ILE A 259 12.88 -3.95 28.44
N ASP A 260 13.23 -5.03 29.17
CA ASP A 260 14.47 -5.10 29.95
C ASP A 260 15.72 -5.11 29.04
N GLN A 261 16.84 -4.58 29.54
CA GLN A 261 18.12 -4.59 28.86
C GLN A 261 18.71 -6.00 28.69
N ASP A 262 18.34 -6.93 29.58
CA ASP A 262 18.79 -8.33 29.52
C ASP A 262 18.10 -9.13 28.42
N PHE A 263 17.04 -8.58 27.80
CA PHE A 263 16.35 -9.22 26.68
C PHE A 263 17.25 -9.25 25.43
N ILE A 264 17.31 -10.41 24.76
CA ILE A 264 18.15 -10.65 23.57
C ILE A 264 17.94 -9.59 22.48
N TYR A 265 16.72 -9.06 22.35
CA TYR A 265 16.36 -8.04 21.35
C TYR A 265 16.11 -6.65 21.94
N ALA A 266 16.69 -6.34 23.11
CA ALA A 266 16.60 -5.01 23.72
C ALA A 266 17.10 -3.89 22.78
N ASP A 267 18.10 -4.18 21.94
CA ASP A 267 18.61 -3.22 20.97
C ASP A 267 17.60 -2.89 19.84
N TYR A 268 16.64 -3.79 19.56
CA TYR A 268 15.55 -3.49 18.62
C TYR A 268 14.61 -2.45 19.22
N ALA A 269 14.30 -2.54 20.51
CA ALA A 269 13.48 -1.57 21.21
C ALA A 269 14.12 -0.17 21.17
N LYS A 270 15.42 -0.08 21.49
CA LYS A 270 16.18 1.19 21.40
C LYS A 270 16.18 1.76 19.99
N SER A 271 16.51 0.94 18.98
CA SER A 271 16.51 1.33 17.57
C SER A 271 15.14 1.82 17.11
N ASN A 272 14.07 1.15 17.55
CA ASN A 272 12.70 1.55 17.23
C ASN A 272 12.30 2.87 17.88
N ILE A 273 12.72 3.13 19.12
CA ILE A 273 12.50 4.42 19.79
C ILE A 273 13.16 5.54 19.00
N GLU A 274 14.42 5.37 18.58
CA GLU A 274 15.13 6.34 17.75
C GLU A 274 14.44 6.58 16.40
N LEU A 275 14.00 5.50 15.73
CA LEU A 275 13.23 5.59 14.49
C LEU A 275 11.91 6.35 14.70
N ILE A 276 11.18 6.08 15.79
CA ILE A 276 9.92 6.78 16.10
C ILE A 276 10.17 8.26 16.36
N HIS A 277 11.20 8.62 17.11
CA HIS A 277 11.56 10.02 17.30
C HIS A 277 11.93 10.70 15.96
N GLY A 278 12.64 9.99 15.09
CA GLY A 278 12.92 10.43 13.72
C GLY A 278 11.65 10.64 12.89
N ILE A 279 10.67 9.72 13.00
CA ILE A 279 9.36 9.83 12.33
C ILE A 279 8.58 11.02 12.88
N ALA A 280 8.50 11.18 14.20
CA ALA A 280 7.79 12.29 14.85
C ALA A 280 8.41 13.65 14.52
N ALA A 281 9.73 13.70 14.30
CA ALA A 281 10.45 14.90 13.89
C ALA A 281 10.38 15.20 12.38
N LEU A 282 9.76 14.34 11.56
CA LEU A 282 9.65 14.55 10.11
C LEU A 282 8.89 15.84 9.80
N LYS A 283 9.60 16.80 9.20
CA LYS A 283 8.97 17.99 8.61
C LYS A 283 8.33 17.64 7.28
N ASN A 284 7.00 17.54 7.28
CA ASN A 284 6.21 17.35 6.08
C ASN A 284 6.18 18.61 5.21
N LYS A 285 6.33 18.43 3.89
CA LYS A 285 6.11 19.52 2.93
C LYS A 285 4.62 19.87 2.93
N LYS A 286 4.30 21.16 2.76
CA LYS A 286 2.94 21.65 2.94
C LYS A 286 2.16 21.61 1.61
N PRO A 287 1.03 20.88 1.50
CA PRO A 287 0.33 20.73 0.23
C PRO A 287 -0.20 22.05 -0.37
N TYR A 288 -0.57 23.03 0.47
CA TYR A 288 -1.07 24.31 -0.03
C TYR A 288 0.01 25.15 -0.73
N VAL A 289 1.28 25.01 -0.34
CA VAL A 289 2.41 25.68 -1.03
C VAL A 289 2.54 25.12 -2.44
N ALA A 290 2.33 23.81 -2.62
CA ALA A 290 2.30 23.19 -3.94
C ALA A 290 1.15 23.73 -4.79
N GLY A 291 -0.01 23.98 -4.19
CA GLY A 291 -1.16 24.60 -4.88
C GLY A 291 -0.87 26.03 -5.34
N LEU A 292 -0.24 26.85 -4.49
CA LEU A 292 0.17 28.22 -4.84
C LEU A 292 1.22 28.22 -5.95
N LEU A 293 2.25 27.38 -5.85
CA LEU A 293 3.27 27.26 -6.90
C LEU A 293 2.69 26.67 -8.20
N GLY A 294 1.66 25.83 -8.10
CA GLY A 294 0.96 25.24 -9.24
C GLY A 294 0.24 26.25 -10.15
N LEU A 295 0.06 27.50 -9.72
CA LEU A 295 -0.40 28.58 -10.61
C LEU A 295 0.50 28.74 -11.83
N VAL A 296 1.79 28.44 -11.69
CA VAL A 296 2.67 28.18 -12.83
C VAL A 296 2.55 26.69 -13.17
N PRO A 297 2.19 26.32 -14.42
CA PRO A 297 2.07 24.92 -14.81
C PRO A 297 3.32 24.12 -14.41
N GLY A 298 3.14 23.02 -13.68
CA GLY A 298 4.25 22.20 -13.18
C GLY A 298 4.86 22.63 -11.83
N GLY A 299 4.59 23.83 -11.33
CA GLY A 299 5.20 24.39 -10.11
C GLY A 299 5.01 23.53 -8.85
N GLY A 300 3.84 22.91 -8.70
CA GLY A 300 3.58 21.98 -7.59
C GLY A 300 4.44 20.70 -7.66
N TYR A 301 4.72 20.19 -8.86
CA TYR A 301 5.58 19.02 -9.06
C TYR A 301 7.06 19.35 -8.82
N PHE A 302 7.53 20.53 -9.24
CA PHE A 302 8.88 21.00 -8.89
C PHE A 302 9.07 21.12 -7.38
N TYR A 303 8.07 21.64 -6.67
CA TYR A 303 8.10 21.68 -5.20
C TYR A 303 8.13 20.27 -4.58
N ALA A 304 7.49 19.28 -5.22
CA ALA A 304 7.59 17.88 -4.83
C ALA A 304 8.96 17.24 -5.16
N GLY A 305 9.79 17.88 -5.98
CA GLY A 305 11.04 17.33 -6.50
C GLY A 305 10.85 16.42 -7.72
N GLN A 306 9.66 16.45 -8.34
CA GLN A 306 9.31 15.71 -9.54
C GLN A 306 9.59 16.57 -10.76
N ASN A 307 10.87 16.70 -11.11
CA ASN A 307 11.32 17.63 -12.15
C ASN A 307 10.82 17.22 -13.54
N THR A 308 10.81 15.93 -13.86
CA THR A 308 10.37 15.44 -15.17
C THR A 308 8.87 15.69 -15.38
N THR A 309 8.04 15.34 -14.40
CA THR A 309 6.59 15.62 -14.42
C THR A 309 6.30 17.12 -14.42
N GLY A 310 7.08 17.93 -13.71
CA GLY A 310 6.99 19.39 -13.75
C GLY A 310 7.24 19.96 -15.15
N ILE A 311 8.31 19.52 -15.83
CA ILE A 311 8.62 19.93 -17.20
C ILE A 311 7.54 19.46 -18.17
N THR A 312 7.12 18.19 -18.08
CA THR A 312 6.06 17.62 -18.93
C THR A 312 4.78 18.43 -18.80
N SER A 313 4.39 18.81 -17.58
CA SER A 313 3.22 19.66 -17.35
C SER A 313 3.37 21.03 -18.00
N LEU A 314 4.52 21.68 -17.85
CA LEU A 314 4.77 23.01 -18.42
C LEU A 314 4.69 22.98 -19.95
N VAL A 315 5.38 22.02 -20.57
CA VAL A 315 5.42 21.86 -22.03
C VAL A 315 4.04 21.51 -22.57
N LEU A 316 3.36 20.52 -21.98
CA LEU A 316 2.05 20.08 -22.45
C LEU A 316 1.00 21.18 -22.37
N THR A 317 0.89 21.85 -21.22
CA THR A 317 -0.06 22.97 -21.06
C THR A 317 0.30 24.15 -21.95
N GLY A 318 1.59 24.46 -22.11
CA GLY A 318 2.07 25.52 -23.00
C GLY A 318 1.75 25.27 -24.47
N LEU A 319 1.99 24.05 -24.97
CA LEU A 319 1.71 23.67 -26.35
C LEU A 319 0.20 23.67 -26.65
N LEU A 320 -0.62 23.13 -25.75
CA LEU A 320 -2.07 23.14 -25.90
C LEU A 320 -2.64 24.57 -25.85
N GLY A 321 -2.11 25.41 -24.95
CA GLY A 321 -2.49 26.81 -24.86
C GLY A 321 -2.13 27.58 -26.12
N TYR A 322 -0.93 27.34 -26.66
CA TYR A 322 -0.50 27.91 -27.94
C TYR A 322 -1.36 27.45 -29.12
N ALA A 323 -1.73 26.15 -29.16
CA ALA A 323 -2.63 25.61 -30.16
C ALA A 323 -4.02 26.24 -30.09
N SER A 324 -4.55 26.46 -28.88
CA SER A 324 -5.83 27.15 -28.68
C SER A 324 -5.76 28.60 -29.15
N TYR A 325 -4.74 29.35 -28.72
CA TYR A 325 -4.52 30.75 -29.12
C TYR A 325 -4.41 30.92 -30.64
N THR A 326 -3.55 30.12 -31.28
CA THR A 326 -3.35 30.20 -32.74
C THR A 326 -4.61 29.82 -33.52
N SER A 327 -5.38 28.83 -33.05
CA SER A 327 -6.64 28.42 -33.68
C SER A 327 -7.71 29.52 -33.60
N PHE A 328 -7.82 30.23 -32.49
CA PHE A 328 -8.71 31.40 -32.40
C PHE A 328 -8.23 32.53 -33.30
N LYS A 329 -6.92 32.79 -33.37
CA LYS A 329 -6.33 33.80 -34.25
C LYS A 329 -6.60 33.52 -35.73
N THR A 330 -6.62 32.26 -36.14
CA THR A 330 -6.92 31.83 -37.52
C THR A 330 -8.41 31.64 -37.80
N LYS A 331 -9.31 32.05 -36.88
CA LYS A 331 -10.76 31.87 -36.95
C LYS A 331 -11.23 30.40 -37.01
N ASN A 332 -10.36 29.45 -36.67
CA ASN A 332 -10.74 28.05 -36.49
C ASN A 332 -11.27 27.84 -35.06
N HIS A 333 -12.51 28.31 -34.83
CA HIS A 333 -13.13 28.29 -33.51
C HIS A 333 -13.32 26.87 -32.95
N GLY A 334 -13.60 25.87 -33.80
CA GLY A 334 -13.80 24.49 -33.37
C GLY A 334 -12.55 23.89 -32.72
N VAL A 335 -11.41 23.97 -33.40
CA VAL A 335 -10.12 23.51 -32.85
C VAL A 335 -9.68 24.37 -31.67
N GLY A 336 -9.95 25.68 -31.72
CA GLY A 336 -9.65 26.60 -30.62
C GLY A 336 -10.36 26.23 -29.32
N ILE A 337 -11.65 25.91 -29.38
CA ILE A 337 -12.45 25.46 -28.24
C ILE A 337 -11.92 24.11 -27.72
N LEU A 338 -11.69 23.14 -28.60
CA LEU A 338 -11.21 21.82 -28.21
C LEU A 338 -9.86 21.90 -27.49
N ALA A 339 -8.88 22.59 -28.09
CA ALA A 339 -7.57 22.80 -27.48
C ALA A 339 -7.67 23.59 -26.17
N GLY A 340 -8.60 24.56 -26.08
CA GLY A 340 -8.87 25.31 -24.85
C GLY A 340 -9.37 24.44 -23.71
N VAL A 341 -10.32 23.54 -23.98
CA VAL A 341 -10.83 22.57 -23.00
C VAL A 341 -9.71 21.65 -22.51
N PHE A 342 -8.88 21.12 -23.41
CA PHE A 342 -7.73 20.32 -23.01
C PHE A 342 -6.71 21.13 -22.20
N THR A 343 -6.42 22.36 -22.62
CA THR A 343 -5.51 23.26 -21.88
C THR A 343 -5.99 23.45 -20.45
N LEU A 344 -7.27 23.79 -20.26
CA LEU A 344 -7.86 24.00 -18.93
C LEU A 344 -7.81 22.72 -18.09
N THR A 345 -8.07 21.57 -18.71
CA THR A 345 -8.07 20.26 -18.04
C THR A 345 -6.68 19.83 -17.57
N PHE A 346 -5.67 19.97 -18.42
CA PHE A 346 -4.28 19.65 -18.06
C PHE A 346 -3.67 20.68 -17.10
N TYR A 347 -4.01 21.96 -17.26
CA TYR A 347 -3.61 23.00 -16.32
C TYR A 347 -4.16 22.72 -14.91
N SER A 348 -5.48 22.54 -14.80
CA SER A 348 -6.13 22.26 -13.51
C SER A 348 -5.69 20.92 -12.91
N GLY A 349 -5.46 19.92 -13.76
CA GLY A 349 -4.88 18.63 -13.38
C GLY A 349 -3.48 18.77 -12.80
N SER A 350 -2.62 19.62 -13.38
CA SER A 350 -1.26 19.84 -12.88
C SER A 350 -1.23 20.45 -11.47
N ILE A 351 -2.19 21.34 -11.16
CA ILE A 351 -2.31 21.97 -9.84
C ILE A 351 -2.69 20.92 -8.80
N THR A 352 -3.79 20.19 -9.06
CA THR A 352 -4.29 19.16 -8.14
C THR A 352 -3.29 18.01 -8.01
N GLY A 353 -2.63 17.65 -9.11
CA GLY A 353 -1.57 16.67 -9.18
C GLY A 353 -0.34 17.03 -8.36
N GLY A 354 0.14 18.28 -8.42
CA GLY A 354 1.24 18.77 -7.60
C GLY A 354 0.94 18.73 -6.10
N ILE A 355 -0.30 19.07 -5.71
CA ILE A 355 -0.77 18.92 -4.32
C ILE A 355 -0.74 17.43 -3.89
N ASN A 356 -1.21 16.54 -4.76
CA ASN A 356 -1.24 15.10 -4.49
C ASN A 356 0.17 14.49 -4.47
N ALA A 357 1.11 14.99 -5.27
CA ALA A 357 2.50 14.58 -5.25
C ALA A 357 3.16 14.82 -3.88
N ILE A 358 2.89 15.98 -3.25
CA ILE A 358 3.36 16.26 -1.89
C ILE A 358 2.75 15.32 -0.86
N LYS A 359 1.44 15.05 -0.95
CA LYS A 359 0.77 14.10 -0.06
C LYS A 359 1.40 12.72 -0.16
N ARG A 360 1.59 12.20 -1.38
CA ARG A 360 2.27 10.91 -1.64
C ARG A 360 3.70 10.91 -1.09
N GLN A 361 4.47 11.97 -1.32
CA GLN A 361 5.85 12.07 -0.83
C GLN A 361 5.94 12.05 0.70
N ASN A 362 5.06 12.79 1.39
CA ASN A 362 5.02 12.79 2.85
C ASN A 362 4.65 11.41 3.40
N LEU A 363 3.63 10.75 2.81
CA LEU A 363 3.22 9.40 3.19
C LEU A 363 4.31 8.36 2.93
N ASN A 364 4.99 8.42 1.79
CA ASN A 364 6.05 7.47 1.43
C ASN A 364 7.27 7.59 2.35
N LYS A 365 7.61 8.81 2.80
CA LYS A 365 8.67 9.01 3.80
C LYS A 365 8.34 8.31 5.12
N GLU A 366 7.12 8.49 5.60
CA GLU A 366 6.64 7.85 6.82
C GLU A 366 6.64 6.32 6.68
N LYS A 367 6.05 5.79 5.60
CA LYS A 367 6.03 4.35 5.31
C LYS A 367 7.44 3.75 5.25
N LYS A 368 8.38 4.41 4.60
CA LYS A 368 9.78 3.95 4.47
C LYS A 368 10.53 3.93 5.80
N LEU A 369 10.15 4.78 6.76
CA LEU A 369 10.71 4.72 8.10
C LEU A 369 10.02 3.64 8.94
N LYS A 370 8.69 3.52 8.86
CA LYS A 370 7.94 2.44 9.52
C LYS A 370 8.41 1.06 9.09
N SER A 371 8.72 0.87 7.80
CA SER A 371 9.24 -0.41 7.29
C SER A 371 10.62 -0.80 7.83
N LYS A 372 11.31 0.11 8.53
CA LYS A 372 12.58 -0.18 9.19
C LYS A 372 12.41 -0.59 10.65
N LEU A 373 11.20 -0.53 11.20
CA LEU A 373 10.92 -0.97 12.55
C LEU A 373 11.22 -2.47 12.67
N LEU A 374 11.96 -2.81 13.71
CA LEU A 374 12.45 -4.17 13.96
C LEU A 374 11.54 -4.85 14.96
N TYR A 375 11.13 -6.07 14.66
CA TYR A 375 10.40 -6.91 15.60
C TYR A 375 10.63 -8.38 15.27
N ILE A 376 10.41 -9.22 16.26
CA ILE A 376 10.49 -10.67 16.11
C ILE A 376 9.38 -11.33 16.91
N THR A 377 8.92 -12.46 16.40
CA THR A 377 7.86 -13.25 17.02
C THR A 377 8.42 -14.42 17.84
N GLN A 378 9.73 -14.73 17.70
CA GLN A 378 10.44 -15.84 18.37
C GLN A 378 11.91 -15.52 18.68
#